data_AF-A0A839EYS7-F1
#
_entry.id   AF-A0A839EYS7-F1
#
_cell.length_a   1.000
_cell.length_b   1.000
_cell.length_c   1.000
_cell.angle_alpha   90.00
_cell.angle_beta   90.00
_cell.angle_gamma   90.00
#
_symmetry.space_group_name_H-M   'P 1'
#
loop_
_entity.id
_entity.type
_entity.pdbx_description
1 polymer ?
#
loop_
_entity_poly.entity_id
_entity_poly.type
_entity_poly.pdbx_seq_one_letter_code
_entity_poly.pdbx_strand_id
1 'polypeptide(L)'
;MNSIALPLVLLGLATGIAIAHAAPRPRVIAFVAFAVASSLAASLRLPAAAFDDAAFACWIFVAACAAAVLWPRMPGRLVLLLAGMGGCCAGALAASSGGRPEGYVLAPTIATLVLASWCLRHGARVAVHVVASWLIAVVLLVASVHALPVTPGDRPDHLE
;
A
#
# COMPACT_ATOMS: atom_id res chain seq x y z
N MET A 1 -6.94 3.87 18.42
CA MET A 1 -6.72 2.74 17.48
C MET A 1 -5.47 3.05 16.67
N ASN A 2 -4.58 2.08 16.38
CA ASN A 2 -3.32 2.33 15.65
C ASN A 2 -3.61 2.88 14.25
N SER A 3 -3.61 4.21 14.09
CA SER A 3 -3.95 4.95 12.86
C SER A 3 -3.11 4.53 11.65
N ILE A 4 -1.90 4.02 11.89
CA ILE A 4 -0.98 3.53 10.85
C ILE A 4 -1.30 2.14 10.31
N ALA A 5 -2.03 1.30 11.06
CA ALA A 5 -2.15 -0.11 10.71
C ALA A 5 -2.91 -0.30 9.39
N LEU A 6 -4.01 0.44 9.21
CA LEU A 6 -4.84 0.36 8.02
C LEU A 6 -4.07 0.72 6.73
N PRO A 7 -3.46 1.92 6.59
CA PRO A 7 -2.75 2.27 5.36
C PRO A 7 -1.57 1.34 5.08
N LEU A 8 -0.83 0.91 6.12
CA LEU A 8 0.28 -0.03 5.97
C LEU A 8 -0.17 -1.42 5.48
N VAL A 9 -1.25 -1.96 6.05
CA VAL A 9 -1.80 -3.24 5.62
C VAL A 9 -2.30 -3.15 4.18
N LEU A 10 -3.08 -2.11 3.85
CA LEU A 10 -3.60 -1.92 2.49
C LEU A 10 -2.48 -1.71 1.47
N LEU A 11 -1.41 -1.01 1.83
CA LEU A 11 -0.23 -0.86 0.98
C LEU A 11 0.47 -2.19 0.76
N GLY A 12 0.58 -3.02 1.81
CA GLY A 12 1.11 -4.37 1.69
C GLY A 12 0.28 -5.24 0.73
N LEU A 13 -1.05 -5.24 0.89
CA LEU A 13 -1.97 -5.94 0.00
C LEU A 13 -1.83 -5.47 -1.45
N ALA A 14 -1.89 -4.15 -1.68
CA ALA A 14 -1.79 -3.56 -3.02
C ALA A 14 -0.44 -3.90 -3.69
N THR A 15 0.66 -3.80 -2.94
CA THR A 15 2.00 -4.08 -3.45
C THR A 15 2.19 -5.57 -3.74
N GLY A 16 1.69 -6.46 -2.89
CA GLY A 16 1.75 -7.91 -3.13
C GLY A 16 0.99 -8.30 -4.41
N ILE A 17 -0.18 -7.72 -4.65
CA ILE A 17 -0.94 -7.91 -5.89
C ILE A 17 -0.17 -7.35 -7.10
N ALA A 18 0.38 -6.14 -6.99
CA ALA A 18 1.16 -5.52 -8.07
C ALA A 18 2.40 -6.36 -8.45
N ILE A 19 3.14 -6.87 -7.45
CA ILE A 19 4.29 -7.76 -7.68
C ILE A 19 3.83 -9.09 -8.32
N ALA A 20 2.70 -9.65 -7.89
CA ALA A 20 2.16 -10.88 -8.48
C ALA A 20 1.84 -10.73 -9.97
N HIS A 21 1.47 -9.53 -10.43
CA HIS A 21 1.17 -9.23 -11.83
C HIS A 21 2.41 -9.11 -12.72
N ALA A 22 3.61 -9.03 -12.13
CA ALA A 22 4.87 -9.00 -12.84
C ALA A 22 5.24 -10.38 -13.44
N ALA A 23 6.15 -10.37 -14.42
CA ALA A 23 6.84 -11.59 -14.85
C ALA A 23 7.55 -12.28 -13.65
N PRO A 24 7.72 -13.61 -13.64
CA PRO A 24 8.23 -14.34 -12.47
C PRO A 24 9.64 -13.92 -12.03
N ARG A 25 10.53 -13.58 -12.98
CA ARG A 25 11.92 -13.18 -12.70
C ARG A 25 12.02 -11.93 -11.80
N PRO A 26 11.37 -10.79 -12.09
CA PRO A 26 11.46 -9.61 -11.25
C PRO A 26 10.70 -9.69 -9.91
N ARG A 27 9.85 -10.72 -9.66
CA ARG A 27 9.02 -10.75 -8.44
C ARG A 27 9.83 -10.77 -7.16
N VAL A 28 10.84 -11.64 -7.12
CA VAL A 28 11.71 -11.78 -5.95
C VAL A 28 12.49 -10.50 -5.73
N ILE A 29 13.06 -9.94 -6.81
CA ILE A 29 13.82 -8.68 -6.74
C ILE A 29 12.92 -7.54 -6.25
N ALA A 30 11.69 -7.43 -6.75
CA ALA A 30 10.74 -6.40 -6.31
C ALA A 30 10.32 -6.58 -4.86
N PHE A 31 10.06 -7.81 -4.41
CA PHE A 31 9.74 -8.07 -3.01
C PHE A 31 10.92 -7.72 -2.09
N VAL A 32 12.14 -8.12 -2.45
CA VAL A 32 13.35 -7.77 -1.70
C VAL A 32 13.57 -6.25 -1.69
N ALA A 33 13.40 -5.58 -2.84
CA ALA A 33 13.51 -4.13 -2.92
C ALA A 33 12.50 -3.41 -2.01
N PHE A 34 11.25 -3.89 -1.97
CA PHE A 34 10.22 -3.39 -1.07
C PHE A 34 10.59 -3.57 0.41
N ALA A 35 11.00 -4.77 0.80
CA ALA A 35 11.39 -5.07 2.18
C ALA A 35 12.59 -4.22 2.62
N VAL A 36 13.63 -4.15 1.79
CA VAL A 36 14.85 -3.36 2.05
C VAL A 36 14.52 -1.87 2.13
N ALA A 37 13.75 -1.33 1.17
CA ALA A 37 13.36 0.08 1.18
C ALA A 37 12.51 0.44 2.40
N SER A 38 11.59 -0.46 2.81
CA SER A 38 10.79 -0.30 4.02
C SER A 38 11.64 -0.26 5.29
N SER A 39 12.57 -1.21 5.45
CA SER A 39 13.47 -1.24 6.60
C SER A 39 14.42 -0.03 6.63
N LEU A 40 14.99 0.37 5.48
CA LEU A 40 15.86 1.55 5.38
C LEU A 40 15.10 2.83 5.71
N ALA A 41 13.92 3.04 5.12
CA ALA A 41 13.13 4.24 5.39
C ALA A 41 12.62 4.28 6.84
N ALA A 42 12.31 3.13 7.45
CA ALA A 42 11.91 3.05 8.86
C ALA A 42 13.04 3.39 9.84
N SER A 43 14.31 3.25 9.44
CA SER A 43 15.45 3.66 10.26
C SER A 43 15.70 5.17 10.26
N LEU A 44 15.03 5.92 9.37
CA LEU A 44 15.13 7.37 9.34
C LEU A 44 14.40 7.96 10.54
N ARG A 45 14.99 9.00 11.14
CA ARG A 45 14.32 9.78 12.18
C ARG A 45 13.52 10.88 11.51
N LEU A 46 12.24 10.62 11.28
CA LEU A 46 11.33 11.63 10.75
C LEU A 46 10.65 12.38 11.91
N PRO A 47 10.42 13.70 11.77
CA PRO A 47 9.63 14.44 12.73
C PRO A 47 8.18 13.95 12.70
N ALA A 48 7.49 13.98 13.85
CA ALA A 48 6.08 13.61 13.94
C ALA A 48 5.17 14.45 13.02
N ALA A 49 5.57 15.69 12.72
CA ALA A 49 4.88 16.55 11.77
C ALA A 49 4.84 16.00 10.32
N ALA A 50 5.73 15.06 9.96
CA ALA A 50 5.72 14.43 8.65
C ALA A 50 4.71 13.28 8.54
N PHE A 51 3.95 12.99 9.61
CA PHE A 51 3.00 11.88 9.65
C PHE A 51 1.92 12.00 8.58
N ASP A 52 1.27 13.16 8.47
CA ASP A 52 0.16 13.37 7.54
C ASP A 52 0.63 13.24 6.08
N ASP A 53 1.79 13.82 5.75
CA ASP A 53 2.42 13.70 4.44
C ASP A 53 2.77 12.25 4.10
N ALA A 54 3.33 11.51 5.07
CA ALA A 54 3.68 10.10 4.89
C ALA A 54 2.43 9.21 4.74
N ALA A 55 1.37 9.50 5.50
CA ALA A 55 0.08 8.81 5.40
C ALA A 55 -0.56 9.07 4.04
N PHE A 56 -0.58 10.32 3.59
CA PHE A 56 -1.09 10.71 2.27
C PHE A 56 -0.31 10.04 1.13
N ALA A 57 1.03 10.05 1.19
CA ALA A 57 1.87 9.35 0.23
C ALA A 57 1.57 7.84 0.20
N CYS A 58 1.39 7.22 1.36
CA CYS A 58 1.01 5.81 1.49
C CYS A 58 -0.31 5.52 0.74
N TRP A 59 -1.34 6.35 0.93
CA TRP A 59 -2.62 6.21 0.22
C TRP A 59 -2.49 6.37 -1.30
N ILE A 60 -1.70 7.32 -1.78
CA ILE A 60 -1.40 7.46 -3.21
C ILE A 60 -0.76 6.18 -3.76
N PHE A 61 0.19 5.61 -3.03
CA PHE A 61 0.86 4.39 -3.47
C PHE A 61 -0.04 3.15 -3.43
N VAL A 62 -1.00 3.07 -2.49
CA VAL A 62 -2.07 2.05 -2.52
C VAL A 62 -2.82 2.12 -3.85
N ALA A 63 -3.29 3.32 -4.24
CA ALA A 63 -4.01 3.51 -5.49
C ALA A 63 -3.12 3.22 -6.72
N ALA A 64 -1.86 3.67 -6.72
CA ALA A 64 -0.93 3.42 -7.82
C ALA A 64 -0.66 1.92 -8.02
N CYS A 65 -0.37 1.18 -6.94
CA CYS A 65 -0.17 -0.26 -6.99
C CYS A 65 -1.43 -1.00 -7.46
N ALA A 66 -2.61 -0.62 -6.97
CA ALA A 66 -3.88 -1.21 -7.39
C ALA A 66 -4.19 -0.92 -8.87
N ALA A 67 -4.00 0.32 -9.32
CA ALA A 67 -4.21 0.71 -10.72
C ALA A 67 -3.25 -0.01 -11.68
N ALA A 68 -2.02 -0.31 -11.23
CA ALA A 68 -1.04 -1.01 -12.05
C ALA A 68 -1.47 -2.44 -12.44
N VAL A 69 -2.37 -3.06 -11.67
CA VAL A 69 -2.97 -4.37 -11.97
C VAL A 69 -3.89 -4.31 -13.20
N LEU A 70 -4.49 -3.15 -13.45
CA LEU A 70 -5.35 -2.92 -14.62
C LEU A 70 -4.55 -2.89 -15.92
N TRP A 71 -3.22 -2.80 -15.85
CA TRP A 71 -2.37 -2.84 -17.04
C TRP A 71 -2.37 -4.25 -17.65
N PRO A 72 -2.43 -4.39 -19.00
CA PRO A 72 -2.40 -5.71 -19.66
C PRO A 72 -1.17 -6.54 -19.29
N ARG A 73 -0.01 -5.89 -19.20
CA ARG A 73 1.28 -6.49 -18.82
C ARG A 73 2.19 -5.44 -18.21
N MET A 74 2.54 -5.60 -16.93
CA MET A 74 3.35 -4.61 -16.22
C MET A 74 4.84 -4.77 -16.58
N PRO A 75 5.54 -3.70 -17.02
CA PRO A 75 6.97 -3.79 -17.29
C PRO A 75 7.75 -3.97 -15.99
N GLY A 76 8.79 -4.81 -16.00
CA GLY A 76 9.56 -5.15 -14.81
C GLY A 76 10.14 -3.94 -14.06
N ARG A 77 10.54 -2.89 -14.79
CA ARG A 77 11.03 -1.63 -14.22
C ARG A 77 9.96 -0.90 -13.39
N LEU A 78 8.72 -0.90 -13.86
CA LEU A 78 7.61 -0.26 -13.15
C LEU A 78 7.28 -1.02 -11.85
N VAL A 79 7.33 -2.35 -11.87
CA VAL A 79 7.17 -3.18 -10.67
C VAL A 79 8.20 -2.82 -9.62
N LEU A 80 9.47 -2.72 -10.03
CA LEU A 80 10.57 -2.37 -9.13
C LEU A 80 10.42 -0.95 -8.57
N LEU A 81 10.00 -0.01 -9.40
CA LEU A 81 9.76 1.37 -8.97
C LEU A 81 8.60 1.45 -7.97
N LEU A 82 7.46 0.82 -8.26
CA LEU A 82 6.31 0.78 -7.35
C LEU A 82 6.64 0.06 -6.04
N ALA A 83 7.37 -1.06 -6.11
CA ALA A 83 7.81 -1.80 -4.93
C ALA A 83 8.82 -1.00 -4.10
N GLY A 84 9.81 -0.37 -4.70
CA GLY A 84 10.77 0.47 -3.98
C GLY A 84 10.09 1.66 -3.31
N MET A 85 9.27 2.41 -4.06
CA MET A 85 8.57 3.56 -3.53
C MET A 85 7.51 3.20 -2.49
N GLY A 86 6.76 2.11 -2.71
CA GLY A 86 5.84 1.57 -1.70
C GLY A 86 6.58 1.18 -0.41
N GLY A 87 7.77 0.58 -0.54
CA GLY A 87 8.63 0.30 0.61
C GLY A 87 9.03 1.59 1.34
N CYS A 88 9.51 2.60 0.61
CA CYS A 88 9.86 3.91 1.18
C CYS A 88 8.69 4.56 1.92
N CYS A 89 7.47 4.55 1.36
CA CYS A 89 6.27 5.10 2.01
C CYS A 89 5.89 4.33 3.27
N ALA A 90 5.93 2.99 3.22
CA ALA A 90 5.68 2.16 4.39
C ALA A 90 6.67 2.44 5.53
N GLY A 91 7.96 2.54 5.20
CA GLY A 91 9.01 2.84 6.18
C GLY A 91 8.92 4.27 6.71
N ALA A 92 8.66 5.26 5.86
CA ALA A 92 8.49 6.66 6.26
C ALA A 92 7.29 6.84 7.21
N LEU A 93 6.16 6.21 6.90
CA LEU A 93 4.99 6.25 7.77
C LEU A 93 5.29 5.61 9.13
N ALA A 94 5.93 4.44 9.15
CA ALA A 94 6.33 3.79 10.40
C ALA A 94 7.37 4.60 11.21
N ALA A 95 8.33 5.24 10.54
CA ALA A 95 9.30 6.13 11.17
C ALA A 95 8.64 7.34 11.83
N SER A 96 7.70 7.98 11.13
CA SER A 96 6.97 9.16 11.65
C SER A 96 6.06 8.82 12.84
N SER A 97 5.59 7.58 12.95
CA SER A 97 4.71 7.11 14.01
C SER A 97 5.43 6.40 15.16
N GLY A 98 6.76 6.29 15.12
CA GLY A 98 7.54 5.50 16.09
C GLY A 98 7.26 3.98 16.06
N GLY A 99 6.71 3.48 14.95
CA GLY A 99 6.31 2.09 14.78
C GLY A 99 7.33 1.26 14.00
N ARG A 100 7.08 -0.06 13.92
CA ARG A 100 7.82 -0.96 13.01
C ARG A 100 6.92 -1.36 11.84
N PRO A 101 7.33 -1.17 10.58
CA PRO A 101 6.47 -1.48 9.43
C PRO A 101 6.31 -2.98 9.19
N GLU A 102 7.27 -3.79 9.63
CA GLU A 102 7.41 -5.21 9.27
C GLU A 102 6.15 -6.03 9.59
N GLY A 103 5.60 -5.84 10.78
CA GLY A 103 4.41 -6.57 11.24
C GLY A 103 3.13 -6.22 10.48
N TYR A 104 3.05 -5.00 9.95
CA TYR A 104 1.84 -4.52 9.26
C TYR A 104 1.90 -4.69 7.74
N VAL A 105 3.10 -4.80 7.18
CA VAL A 105 3.30 -4.68 5.74
C VAL A 105 3.79 -5.99 5.13
N LEU A 106 4.78 -6.66 5.73
CA LEU A 106 5.40 -7.83 5.08
C LEU A 106 4.45 -9.03 5.02
N ALA A 107 3.75 -9.33 6.10
CA ALA A 107 2.78 -10.42 6.15
C ALA A 107 1.66 -10.28 5.09
N PRO A 108 0.93 -9.15 5.00
CA PRO A 108 -0.08 -8.97 3.95
C PRO A 108 0.50 -8.95 2.54
N THR A 109 1.71 -8.40 2.34
CA THR A 109 2.39 -8.45 1.03
C THR A 109 2.67 -9.88 0.60
N ILE A 110 3.24 -10.73 1.48
CA ILE A 110 3.54 -12.13 1.14
C ILE A 110 2.24 -12.90 0.89
N ALA A 111 1.25 -12.76 1.76
CA ALA A 111 -0.02 -13.46 1.65
C ALA A 111 -0.72 -13.16 0.31
N THR A 112 -0.82 -11.88 -0.04
CA THR A 112 -1.43 -11.47 -1.32
C THR A 112 -0.57 -11.79 -2.53
N LEU A 113 0.76 -11.68 -2.43
CA LEU A 113 1.66 -12.09 -3.50
C LEU A 113 1.45 -13.57 -3.86
N VAL A 114 1.39 -14.45 -2.87
CA VAL A 114 1.16 -15.88 -3.06
C VAL A 114 -0.24 -16.14 -3.63
N LEU A 115 -1.28 -15.58 -3.01
CA LEU A 115 -2.66 -15.81 -3.41
C LEU A 115 -2.95 -15.25 -4.82
N ALA A 116 -2.53 -14.01 -5.11
CA ALA A 116 -2.69 -13.41 -6.42
C ALA A 116 -1.87 -14.15 -7.49
N SER A 117 -0.66 -14.60 -7.15
CA SER A 117 0.14 -15.43 -8.07
C SER A 117 -0.57 -16.75 -8.39
N TRP A 118 -1.22 -17.37 -7.41
CA TRP A 118 -2.01 -18.58 -7.60
C TRP A 118 -3.24 -18.31 -8.48
N CYS A 119 -4.02 -17.26 -8.20
CA CYS A 119 -5.17 -16.87 -9.00
C CYS A 119 -4.80 -16.59 -10.47
N LEU A 120 -3.72 -15.84 -10.70
CA LEU A 120 -3.26 -15.50 -12.05
C LEU A 120 -2.79 -16.72 -12.85
N ARG A 121 -2.22 -17.74 -12.19
CA ARG A 121 -1.82 -19.00 -12.83
C ARG A 121 -3.01 -19.88 -13.21
N HIS A 122 -4.12 -19.80 -12.46
CA HIS A 122 -5.32 -20.62 -12.68
C HIS A 122 -6.43 -19.87 -13.45
N GLY A 123 -6.10 -18.78 -14.14
CA GLY A 123 -7.07 -18.04 -14.97
C GLY A 123 -8.06 -17.17 -14.19
N ALA A 124 -7.95 -17.08 -12.87
CA ALA A 124 -8.83 -16.28 -12.01
C ALA A 124 -8.44 -14.79 -11.97
N ARG A 125 -8.09 -14.20 -13.13
CA ARG A 125 -7.64 -12.80 -13.25
C ARG A 125 -8.72 -11.81 -12.79
N VAL A 126 -9.99 -12.14 -12.99
CA VAL A 126 -11.13 -11.30 -12.57
C VAL A 126 -11.12 -11.05 -11.07
N ALA A 127 -10.87 -12.07 -10.24
CA ALA A 127 -10.82 -11.93 -8.79
C ALA A 127 -9.76 -10.89 -8.35
N VAL A 128 -8.60 -10.90 -9.01
CA VAL A 128 -7.52 -9.95 -8.73
C VAL A 128 -7.93 -8.52 -9.09
N HIS A 129 -8.61 -8.31 -10.21
CA HIS A 129 -9.12 -6.99 -10.59
C HIS A 129 -10.25 -6.50 -9.67
N VAL A 130 -11.11 -7.40 -9.16
CA VAL A 130 -12.15 -7.03 -8.19
C VAL A 130 -11.51 -6.48 -6.92
N VAL A 131 -10.50 -7.17 -6.38
CA VAL A 131 -9.78 -6.70 -5.19
C VAL A 131 -9.04 -5.39 -5.47
N ALA A 132 -8.40 -5.25 -6.63
CA ALA A 132 -7.74 -4.00 -7.02
C ALA A 132 -8.74 -2.82 -7.14
N SER A 133 -9.90 -3.06 -7.74
CA SER A 133 -10.97 -2.05 -7.86
C SER A 133 -11.54 -1.66 -6.50
N TRP A 134 -11.69 -2.64 -5.60
CA TRP A 134 -12.08 -2.39 -4.22
C TRP A 134 -11.06 -1.53 -3.48
N LEU A 135 -9.76 -1.80 -3.62
CA LEU A 135 -8.69 -0.98 -3.03
C LEU A 135 -8.74 0.47 -3.54
N ILE A 136 -8.96 0.67 -4.85
CA ILE A 136 -9.14 2.01 -5.43
C ILE A 136 -10.36 2.70 -4.81
N ALA A 137 -11.49 2.00 -4.67
CA ALA A 137 -12.69 2.54 -4.05
C ALA A 137 -12.46 2.94 -2.59
N VAL A 138 -11.69 2.16 -1.82
CA VAL A 138 -11.30 2.51 -0.44
C VAL A 138 -10.46 3.79 -0.42
N VAL A 139 -9.47 3.93 -1.32
CA VAL A 139 -8.65 5.15 -1.39
C VAL A 139 -9.52 6.37 -1.73
N LEU A 140 -10.42 6.23 -2.72
CA LEU A 140 -11.34 7.30 -3.11
C LEU A 140 -12.30 7.68 -1.98
N LEU A 141 -12.78 6.70 -1.22
CA LEU A 141 -13.63 6.92 -0.06
C LEU A 141 -12.87 7.66 1.04
N VAL A 142 -11.64 7.25 1.35
CA VAL A 142 -10.81 7.95 2.33
C VAL A 142 -10.54 9.39 1.87
N ALA A 143 -10.21 9.59 0.59
CA ALA A 143 -10.01 10.93 0.03
C ALA A 143 -11.27 11.79 0.09
N SER A 144 -12.45 11.23 -0.18
CA SER A 144 -13.71 11.98 -0.15
C SER A 144 -14.15 12.34 1.26
N VAL A 145 -13.88 11.51 2.26
CA VAL A 145 -14.17 11.82 3.67
C VAL A 145 -13.46 13.09 4.13
N HIS A 146 -12.23 13.33 3.66
CA HIS A 146 -11.49 14.57 3.97
C HIS A 146 -12.07 15.81 3.26
N ALA A 147 -12.87 15.62 2.21
CA ALA A 147 -13.47 16.70 1.43
C ALA A 147 -14.93 17.00 1.83
N LEU A 148 -15.54 16.16 2.68
CA LEU A 148 -16.90 16.38 3.15
C LEU A 148 -16.90 17.54 4.15
N PRO A 149 -17.67 18.62 3.92
CA PRO A 149 -17.83 19.66 4.92
C PRO A 149 -18.47 19.05 6.16
N VAL A 150 -17.91 19.35 7.33
CA VAL A 150 -18.49 18.98 8.63
C VAL A 150 -19.92 19.52 8.66
N THR A 151 -20.92 18.65 8.84
CA THR A 151 -22.32 19.05 8.80
C THR A 151 -22.57 20.07 9.92
N PRO A 152 -23.05 21.29 9.63
CA PRO A 152 -23.28 22.29 10.67
C PRO A 152 -24.34 21.76 11.66
N GLY A 153 -23.93 21.45 12.89
CA GLY A 153 -24.79 20.85 13.91
C GLY A 153 -24.27 19.53 14.49
N ASP A 154 -23.34 18.86 13.82
CA ASP A 154 -22.56 17.79 14.43
C ASP A 154 -21.64 18.42 15.48
N ARG A 155 -21.89 18.14 16.77
CA ARG A 155 -20.89 18.40 17.80
C ARG A 155 -19.63 17.61 17.42
N PRO A 156 -18.41 18.13 17.66
CA PRO A 156 -17.21 17.31 17.53
C PRO A 156 -17.40 16.10 18.45
N ASP A 157 -17.69 14.97 17.82
CA ASP A 157 -17.82 13.70 18.50
C ASP A 157 -16.44 13.35 19.05
N HIS A 158 -16.40 12.57 20.12
CA HIS A 158 -15.30 12.34 21.06
C HIS A 158 -14.12 11.52 20.47
N LEU A 159 -13.86 11.72 19.18
CA LEU A 159 -12.79 11.14 18.37
C LEU A 159 -11.64 12.14 18.07
N GLU A 160 -11.71 13.38 18.57
CA GLU A 160 -10.54 14.26 18.73
C GLU A 160 -9.71 13.89 19.96
#